data_AF-A0A1H8TXV1-F1
#
_entry.id   AF-A0A1H8TXV1-F1
#
_cell.length_a   1.000
_cell.length_b   1.000
_cell.length_c   1.000
_cell.angle_alpha   90.00
_cell.angle_beta   90.00
_cell.angle_gamma   90.00
#
_symmetry.space_group_name_H-M   'P 1'
#
loop_
_entity.id
_entity.type
_entity.pdbx_description
1 polymer ?
#
loop_
_entity_poly.entity_id
_entity_poly.type
_entity_poly.pdbx_seq_one_letter_code
_entity_poly.pdbx_strand_id
1 'polypeptide(L)'
;MTLATLDAISARPASRLLRLAALPVMVALCGGGALAQSLPDSENGRYTFTPSAEGVMRLDTRTGKVSTCSDKGNGWACYVIADERAAFDAEIGRLQGDNDRLKKDADALKVENDSLKAQLAQRGPTVSGKIEESMPKSDKMATPEVITKDGQRKLEIPLPSDQDVDRVMGFIERAWRRLIEIANRIQRETTGDGKT
;
A
#
# COMPACT_ATOMS: atom_id res chain seq x y z
N MET A 1 62.55 67.50 32.62
CA MET A 1 63.77 66.79 32.16
C MET A 1 63.49 65.29 32.21
N THR A 2 63.64 64.63 31.05
CA THR A 2 64.07 63.23 30.84
C THR A 2 63.35 62.05 31.54
N LEU A 3 62.59 61.31 30.71
CA LEU A 3 62.56 59.86 30.40
C LEU A 3 63.07 58.77 31.39
N ALA A 4 62.35 57.63 31.28
CA ALA A 4 62.76 56.21 31.32
C ALA A 4 62.58 55.45 32.65
N THR A 5 61.56 54.56 32.73
CA THR A 5 61.58 53.07 32.58
C THR A 5 62.16 52.33 33.81
N LEU A 6 61.80 51.09 34.20
CA LEU A 6 61.17 49.94 33.55
C LEU A 6 60.69 48.98 34.67
N ASP A 7 59.62 48.22 34.41
CA ASP A 7 58.92 47.28 35.29
C ASP A 7 59.72 46.05 35.77
N ALA A 8 59.33 45.51 36.93
CA ALA A 8 59.25 44.05 37.16
C ALA A 8 58.26 43.74 38.30
N ILE A 9 57.07 43.28 37.94
CA ILE A 9 56.00 42.85 38.85
C ILE A 9 56.14 41.34 39.11
N SER A 10 56.29 40.96 40.37
CA SER A 10 56.02 39.60 40.85
C SER A 10 55.45 39.71 42.27
N ALA A 11 54.15 39.44 42.43
CA ALA A 11 53.48 39.47 43.72
C ALA A 11 52.74 38.15 43.99
N ARG A 12 53.15 37.55 45.10
CA ARG A 12 52.69 36.30 45.73
C ARG A 12 51.37 36.50 46.52
N PRO A 13 50.76 35.40 47.02
CA PRO A 13 49.33 35.34 47.27
C PRO A 13 48.90 35.47 48.75
N ALA A 14 47.59 35.70 48.88
CA ALA A 14 46.65 35.16 49.87
C ALA A 14 46.98 35.22 51.37
N SER A 15 46.09 35.88 52.13
CA SER A 15 45.15 35.24 53.06
C SER A 15 44.61 36.24 54.09
N ARG A 16 43.28 36.34 54.25
CA ARG A 16 42.65 36.91 55.46
C ARG A 16 41.33 36.20 55.80
N LEU A 17 41.44 35.39 56.84
CA LEU A 17 40.53 35.07 57.96
C LEU A 17 39.03 35.46 57.90
N LEU A 18 38.24 34.38 57.88
CA LEU A 18 36.96 34.03 58.51
C LEU A 18 36.36 34.94 59.61
N ARG A 19 35.05 35.28 59.47
CA ARG A 19 34.00 35.19 60.52
C ARG A 19 32.57 35.43 59.96
N LEU A 20 31.73 34.40 60.12
CA LEU A 20 30.27 34.35 60.38
C LEU A 20 29.25 35.11 59.50
N ALA A 21 28.41 34.34 58.78
CA ALA A 21 26.94 34.34 58.92
C ALA A 21 26.33 33.21 58.08
N ALA A 22 25.51 32.36 58.70
CA ALA A 22 24.74 31.32 58.02
C ALA A 22 23.52 31.94 57.32
N LEU A 23 23.28 31.59 56.05
CA LEU A 23 22.02 31.80 55.35
C LEU A 23 21.68 30.54 54.52
N PRO A 24 20.40 30.11 54.51
CA PRO A 24 20.02 28.82 53.95
C PRO A 24 20.00 28.85 52.42
N VAL A 25 20.43 27.74 51.85
CA VAL A 25 20.37 27.40 50.43
C VAL A 25 18.89 27.27 50.00
N MET A 26 18.40 28.20 49.18
CA MET A 26 17.14 28.07 48.44
C MET A 26 17.48 27.75 46.99
N VAL A 27 17.45 26.44 46.66
CA VAL A 27 17.54 25.93 45.30
C VAL A 27 16.23 26.28 44.58
N ALA A 28 16.26 27.32 43.76
CA ALA A 28 15.19 27.60 42.81
C ALA A 28 15.40 26.76 41.53
N LEU A 29 14.90 25.52 41.56
CA LEU A 29 14.68 24.72 40.35
C LEU A 29 13.48 25.32 39.61
N CYS A 30 13.72 26.30 38.74
CA CYS A 30 12.75 26.70 37.72
C CYS A 30 12.76 25.65 36.60
N GLY A 31 12.23 24.46 36.90
CA GLY A 31 11.79 23.52 35.88
C GLY A 31 10.55 24.11 35.21
N GLY A 32 10.70 24.57 33.97
CA GLY A 32 9.57 24.92 33.11
C GLY A 32 8.71 23.68 32.91
N GLY A 33 7.65 23.55 33.72
CA GLY A 33 6.59 22.59 33.44
C GLY A 33 5.93 22.97 32.13
N ALA A 34 6.04 22.11 31.12
CA ALA A 34 5.11 22.13 30.00
C ALA A 34 3.73 21.76 30.56
N LEU A 35 2.88 22.77 30.76
CA LEU A 35 1.48 22.56 31.10
C LEU A 35 0.83 21.98 29.84
N ALA A 36 0.59 20.67 29.85
CA ALA A 36 -0.33 20.05 28.91
C ALA A 36 -1.69 20.73 29.11
N GLN A 37 -2.04 21.67 28.23
CA GLN A 37 -3.38 22.25 28.21
C GLN A 37 -4.33 21.12 27.82
N SER A 38 -5.08 20.62 28.80
CA SER A 38 -6.20 19.72 28.56
C SER A 38 -7.10 20.34 27.50
N LEU A 39 -7.43 19.57 26.47
CA LEU A 39 -8.47 19.95 25.50
C LEU A 39 -9.74 20.38 26.26
N PRO A 40 -10.53 21.32 25.73
CA PRO A 40 -11.77 21.74 26.37
C PRO A 40 -12.73 20.54 26.45
N ASP A 41 -12.79 19.91 27.63
CA ASP A 41 -13.74 18.86 27.96
C ASP A 41 -15.11 19.49 28.20
N SER A 42 -15.73 19.95 27.12
CA SER A 42 -16.98 20.68 27.14
C SER A 42 -18.13 19.70 27.00
N GLU A 43 -18.51 19.09 28.12
CA GLU A 43 -19.87 18.63 28.51
C GLU A 43 -19.78 17.55 29.61
N ASN A 44 -19.17 17.88 30.75
CA ASN A 44 -19.18 17.03 31.95
C ASN A 44 -18.61 15.60 31.72
N GLY A 45 -17.45 15.50 31.05
CA GLY A 45 -16.76 14.22 30.80
C GLY A 45 -17.45 13.30 29.78
N ARG A 46 -18.50 13.79 29.08
CA ARG A 46 -19.20 13.03 28.05
C ARG A 46 -18.28 12.68 26.87
N TYR A 47 -17.32 13.54 26.55
CA TYR A 47 -16.49 13.39 25.38
C TYR A 47 -15.09 12.91 25.77
N THR A 48 -14.63 11.83 25.15
CA THR A 48 -13.24 11.39 25.27
C THR A 48 -12.48 11.72 24.00
N PHE A 49 -11.32 12.36 24.14
CA PHE A 49 -10.48 12.75 23.01
C PHE A 49 -9.25 11.85 22.92
N THR A 50 -8.88 11.44 21.71
CA THR A 50 -7.72 10.59 21.43
C THR A 50 -6.97 11.17 20.23
N PRO A 51 -5.63 11.33 20.29
CA PRO A 51 -4.87 11.80 19.14
C PRO A 51 -4.95 10.81 17.97
N SER A 52 -5.01 11.31 16.75
CA SER A 52 -4.98 10.52 15.50
C SER A 52 -4.03 11.16 14.47
N ALA A 53 -3.79 10.49 13.34
CA ALA A 53 -2.87 10.97 12.32
C ALA A 53 -3.30 12.32 11.69
N GLU A 54 -4.60 12.57 11.61
CA GLU A 54 -5.18 13.78 11.00
C GLU A 54 -5.71 14.82 12.01
N GLY A 55 -5.48 14.63 13.31
CA GLY A 55 -5.88 15.59 14.35
C GLY A 55 -6.26 14.90 15.66
N VAL A 56 -7.47 15.19 16.15
CA VAL A 56 -7.98 14.62 17.40
C VAL A 56 -9.31 13.92 17.13
N MET A 57 -9.41 12.65 17.49
CA MET A 57 -10.64 11.87 17.46
C MET A 57 -11.44 12.12 18.75
N ARG A 58 -12.71 12.54 18.63
CA ARG A 58 -13.65 12.71 19.75
C ARG A 58 -14.68 11.58 19.74
N LEU A 59 -14.78 10.85 20.83
CA LEU A 59 -15.83 9.85 21.07
C LEU A 59 -16.85 10.40 22.06
N ASP A 60 -18.13 10.41 21.67
CA ASP A 60 -19.26 10.67 22.55
C ASP A 60 -19.64 9.39 23.30
N THR A 61 -19.41 9.36 24.62
CA THR A 61 -19.66 8.19 25.47
C THR A 61 -21.14 7.87 25.66
N ARG A 62 -22.06 8.82 25.38
CA ARG A 62 -23.51 8.57 25.45
C ARG A 62 -24.07 7.95 24.17
N THR A 63 -23.61 8.41 23.01
CA THR A 63 -24.17 7.97 21.73
C THR A 63 -23.25 7.03 20.95
N GLY A 64 -22.00 6.85 21.37
CA GLY A 64 -20.98 6.10 20.66
C GLY A 64 -20.51 6.75 19.35
N LYS A 65 -20.84 8.03 19.11
CA LYS A 65 -20.48 8.71 17.86
C LYS A 65 -19.03 9.15 17.91
N VAL A 66 -18.30 8.89 16.83
CA VAL A 66 -16.91 9.33 16.65
C VAL A 66 -16.88 10.52 15.70
N SER A 67 -16.13 11.56 16.06
CA SER A 67 -15.90 12.75 15.24
C SER A 67 -14.41 13.03 15.10
N THR A 68 -13.96 13.46 13.92
CA THR A 68 -12.60 13.97 13.74
C THR A 68 -12.61 15.47 13.95
N CYS A 69 -11.83 15.94 14.92
CA CYS A 69 -11.69 17.33 15.28
C CYS A 69 -10.33 17.87 14.81
N SER A 70 -10.34 19.04 14.18
CA SER A 70 -9.13 19.75 13.77
C SER A 70 -9.23 21.23 14.17
N ASP A 71 -8.11 21.82 14.56
CA ASP A 71 -8.00 23.26 14.77
C ASP A 71 -7.54 23.92 13.47
N LYS A 72 -8.30 24.92 13.01
CA LYS A 72 -8.00 25.71 11.79
C LYS A 72 -7.52 27.13 12.11
N GLY A 73 -7.13 27.39 13.37
CA GLY A 73 -6.59 28.67 13.82
C GLY A 73 -7.65 29.69 14.27
N ASN A 74 -8.94 29.37 14.07
CA ASN A 74 -10.08 30.15 14.56
C ASN A 74 -10.98 29.35 15.53
N GLY A 75 -10.48 28.22 16.03
CA GLY A 75 -11.20 27.32 16.90
C GLY A 75 -11.24 25.88 16.37
N TRP A 76 -11.82 25.00 17.18
CA TRP A 76 -11.95 23.58 16.88
C TRP A 76 -13.20 23.30 16.04
N ALA A 77 -13.03 22.61 14.91
CA ALA A 77 -14.12 22.08 14.11
C ALA A 77 -14.11 20.54 14.15
N CYS A 78 -15.23 19.93 14.52
CA CYS A 78 -15.41 18.48 14.60
C CYS A 78 -16.43 17.98 13.56
N TYR A 79 -16.06 16.97 12.78
CA TYR A 79 -16.91 16.34 11.76
C TYR A 79 -17.22 14.90 12.15
N VAL A 80 -18.49 14.48 12.11
CA VAL A 80 -18.93 13.14 12.51
C VAL A 80 -18.62 12.12 11.41
N ILE A 81 -18.03 10.97 11.77
CA ILE A 81 -17.63 9.91 10.83
C ILE A 81 -18.84 8.99 10.44
N ALA A 82 -20.05 9.34 10.87
CA ALA A 82 -21.25 8.49 10.73
C ALA A 82 -21.74 8.32 9.28
N ASP A 83 -21.28 9.14 8.34
CA ASP A 83 -21.67 9.09 6.93
C ASP A 83 -21.07 7.87 6.19
N GLU A 84 -19.90 7.39 6.62
CA GLU A 84 -19.23 6.28 5.96
C GLU A 84 -19.98 4.95 6.13
N ARG A 85 -20.71 4.74 7.23
CA ARG A 85 -21.45 3.48 7.44
C ARG A 85 -22.57 3.31 6.41
N ALA A 86 -23.33 4.36 6.11
CA ALA A 86 -24.39 4.29 5.12
C ALA A 86 -23.83 4.07 3.70
N ALA A 87 -22.72 4.72 3.37
CA ALA A 87 -22.02 4.50 2.10
C ALA A 87 -21.48 3.07 1.98
N PHE A 88 -20.89 2.53 3.04
CA PHE A 88 -20.40 1.15 3.06
C PHE A 88 -21.54 0.14 3.04
N ASP A 89 -22.63 0.36 3.75
CA ASP A 89 -23.80 -0.54 3.71
C ASP A 89 -24.43 -0.58 2.30
N ALA A 90 -24.47 0.56 1.61
CA ALA A 90 -24.92 0.63 0.21
C ALA A 90 -23.99 -0.16 -0.73
N GLU A 91 -22.67 -0.02 -0.58
CA GLU A 91 -21.70 -0.75 -1.39
C GLU A 91 -21.70 -2.26 -1.07
N ILE A 92 -21.86 -2.64 0.20
CA ILE A 92 -22.05 -4.04 0.63
C ILE A 92 -23.29 -4.61 -0.06
N GLY A 93 -24.42 -3.89 -0.06
CA GLY A 93 -25.64 -4.32 -0.74
C GLY A 93 -25.44 -4.51 -2.25
N ARG A 94 -24.74 -3.57 -2.90
CA ARG A 94 -24.39 -3.66 -4.33
C ARG A 94 -23.52 -4.90 -4.61
N LEU A 95 -22.46 -5.11 -3.85
CA LEU A 95 -21.53 -6.22 -4.00
C LEU A 95 -22.18 -7.58 -3.71
N GLN A 96 -23.08 -7.66 -2.73
CA GLN A 96 -23.87 -8.86 -2.47
C GLN A 96 -24.79 -9.18 -3.65
N GLY A 97 -25.47 -8.17 -4.20
CA GLY A 97 -26.29 -8.34 -5.40
C GLY A 97 -25.50 -8.80 -6.63
N ASP A 98 -24.30 -8.24 -6.85
CA ASP A 98 -23.40 -8.68 -7.92
C ASP A 98 -22.93 -10.12 -7.72
N ASN A 99 -22.57 -10.51 -6.50
CA ASN A 99 -22.18 -11.88 -6.18
C ASN A 99 -23.32 -12.88 -6.42
N ASP A 100 -24.54 -12.54 -6.03
CA ASP A 100 -25.71 -13.40 -6.25
C ASP A 100 -26.05 -13.53 -7.74
N ARG A 101 -25.89 -12.45 -8.51
CA ARG A 101 -26.04 -12.49 -9.98
C ARG A 101 -24.97 -13.38 -10.60
N LEU A 102 -23.70 -13.16 -10.28
CA LEU A 102 -22.58 -13.94 -10.83
C LEU A 102 -22.69 -15.43 -10.49
N LYS A 103 -23.13 -15.78 -9.28
CA LYS A 103 -23.40 -17.17 -8.90
C LYS A 103 -24.49 -17.80 -9.76
N LYS A 104 -25.62 -17.09 -9.98
CA LYS A 104 -26.69 -17.56 -10.86
C LYS A 104 -26.21 -17.77 -12.29
N ASP A 105 -25.42 -16.84 -12.82
CA ASP A 105 -24.85 -16.96 -14.17
C ASP A 105 -23.89 -18.16 -14.27
N ALA A 106 -23.05 -18.37 -13.25
CA ALA A 106 -22.16 -19.52 -13.19
C ALA A 106 -22.91 -20.86 -13.12
N ASP A 107 -23.98 -20.92 -12.32
CA ASP A 107 -24.84 -22.10 -12.22
C ASP A 107 -25.57 -22.38 -13.55
N ALA A 108 -26.07 -21.34 -14.21
CA ALA A 108 -26.71 -21.45 -15.52
C ALA A 108 -25.74 -21.96 -16.59
N LEU A 109 -24.52 -21.40 -16.66
CA LEU A 109 -23.48 -21.84 -17.58
C LEU A 109 -23.02 -23.26 -17.29
N LYS A 110 -23.01 -23.69 -16.03
CA LYS A 110 -22.70 -25.06 -15.66
C LYS A 110 -23.76 -26.04 -16.18
N VAL A 111 -25.04 -25.69 -16.04
CA VAL A 111 -26.15 -26.48 -16.60
C VAL A 111 -26.05 -26.56 -18.12
N GLU A 112 -25.74 -25.45 -18.81
CA GLU A 112 -25.55 -25.45 -20.26
C GLU A 112 -24.38 -26.36 -20.68
N ASN A 113 -23.23 -26.27 -20.00
CA ASN A 113 -22.09 -27.13 -20.26
C ASN A 113 -22.41 -28.61 -20.08
N ASP A 114 -23.12 -28.97 -19.01
CA ASP A 114 -23.53 -30.35 -18.76
C ASP A 114 -24.48 -30.85 -19.87
N SER A 115 -25.39 -29.98 -20.34
CA SER A 115 -26.29 -30.30 -21.46
C SER A 115 -25.55 -30.50 -22.78
N LEU A 116 -24.56 -29.63 -23.10
CA LEU A 116 -23.75 -29.74 -24.31
C LEU A 116 -22.88 -30.99 -24.25
N LYS A 117 -22.30 -31.31 -23.10
CA LYS A 117 -21.52 -32.53 -22.89
C LYS A 117 -22.38 -33.79 -23.08
N ALA A 118 -23.63 -33.78 -22.60
CA ALA A 118 -24.58 -34.86 -22.85
C ALA A 118 -24.92 -35.00 -24.34
N GLN A 119 -25.13 -33.89 -25.05
CA GLN A 119 -25.34 -33.89 -26.51
C GLN A 119 -24.14 -34.44 -27.28
N LEU A 120 -22.92 -34.07 -26.88
CA LEU A 120 -21.69 -34.59 -27.48
C LEU A 120 -21.52 -36.10 -27.22
N ALA A 121 -21.85 -36.57 -26.02
CA ALA A 121 -21.82 -37.99 -25.70
C ALA A 121 -22.82 -38.80 -26.55
N GLN A 122 -24.00 -38.23 -26.86
CA GLN A 122 -24.98 -38.85 -27.74
C GLN A 122 -24.58 -38.84 -29.22
N ARG A 123 -23.78 -37.85 -29.65
CA ARG A 123 -23.30 -37.74 -31.05
C ARG A 123 -22.26 -38.82 -31.40
N GLY A 124 -21.78 -39.58 -30.41
CA GLY A 124 -20.77 -40.63 -30.58
C GLY A 124 -19.42 -40.08 -31.05
N PRO A 125 -18.35 -40.90 -31.07
CA PRO A 125 -17.09 -40.50 -31.68
C PRO A 125 -17.32 -40.34 -33.19
N THR A 126 -17.42 -39.10 -33.66
CA THR A 126 -17.45 -38.82 -35.10
C THR A 126 -16.12 -39.23 -35.72
N VAL A 127 -16.14 -40.42 -36.32
CA VAL A 127 -15.30 -40.92 -37.41
C VAL A 127 -13.78 -40.78 -37.20
N SER A 128 -13.23 -41.73 -36.44
CA SER A 128 -11.83 -42.17 -36.60
C SER A 128 -11.79 -43.39 -37.53
N GLY A 129 -12.44 -43.30 -38.69
CA GLY A 129 -12.55 -44.40 -39.64
C GLY A 129 -12.61 -43.92 -41.09
N LYS A 130 -11.59 -44.29 -41.87
CA LYS A 130 -11.39 -44.07 -43.32
C LYS A 130 -10.61 -42.80 -43.71
N ILE A 131 -9.28 -42.87 -43.63
CA ILE A 131 -8.38 -42.15 -44.55
C ILE A 131 -7.55 -43.13 -45.41
N GLU A 132 -7.58 -44.43 -45.14
CA GLU A 132 -7.04 -45.46 -46.04
C GLU A 132 -8.07 -45.89 -47.09
N GLU A 133 -8.31 -45.04 -48.11
CA GLU A 133 -8.76 -45.52 -49.43
C GLU A 133 -8.30 -44.53 -50.50
N SER A 134 -7.09 -44.81 -51.01
CA SER A 134 -6.62 -44.64 -52.38
C SER A 134 -7.04 -43.37 -53.17
N MET A 135 -6.07 -42.47 -53.38
CA MET A 135 -5.97 -41.72 -54.64
C MET A 135 -4.51 -41.59 -55.10
N PRO A 136 -4.25 -41.63 -56.42
CA PRO A 136 -2.90 -41.82 -56.98
C PRO A 136 -2.08 -40.53 -56.90
N LYS A 137 -0.76 -40.70 -56.72
CA LYS A 137 0.22 -39.65 -57.00
C LYS A 137 0.12 -39.24 -58.47
N SER A 138 -0.22 -37.98 -58.75
CA SER A 138 0.64 -37.04 -59.49
C SER A 138 -0.16 -35.75 -59.79
N ASP A 139 0.35 -34.59 -59.35
CA ASP A 139 0.84 -33.52 -60.24
C ASP A 139 0.97 -32.18 -59.53
N LYS A 140 1.95 -31.42 -60.01
CA LYS A 140 2.60 -30.29 -59.34
C LYS A 140 1.75 -29.01 -59.34
N MET A 141 1.98 -28.23 -58.28
CA MET A 141 2.01 -26.75 -58.22
C MET A 141 0.78 -25.96 -58.66
N ALA A 142 0.13 -25.32 -57.68
CA ALA A 142 0.03 -23.86 -57.62
C ALA A 142 -0.42 -23.44 -56.20
N THR A 143 0.47 -22.76 -55.48
CA THR A 143 0.05 -21.82 -54.42
C THR A 143 -0.31 -20.52 -55.13
N PRO A 144 -1.55 -20.02 -55.00
CA PRO A 144 -1.65 -18.71 -54.37
C PRO A 144 -2.94 -18.50 -53.52
N GLU A 145 -2.77 -17.56 -52.60
CA GLU A 145 -3.79 -16.64 -52.08
C GLU A 145 -4.75 -17.15 -50.99
N VAL A 146 -4.43 -16.68 -49.78
CA VAL A 146 -5.24 -16.72 -48.56
C VAL A 146 -6.52 -15.91 -48.79
N ILE A 147 -7.64 -16.61 -48.95
CA ILE A 147 -8.95 -16.08 -48.57
C ILE A 147 -9.47 -16.95 -47.43
N THR A 148 -9.39 -16.43 -46.20
CA THR A 148 -10.13 -16.99 -45.07
C THR A 148 -11.23 -16.04 -44.67
N LYS A 149 -12.42 -16.30 -45.22
CA LYS A 149 -13.69 -16.04 -44.54
C LYS A 149 -14.19 -17.35 -43.96
N ASP A 150 -14.42 -17.31 -42.65
CA ASP A 150 -15.40 -18.08 -41.89
C ASP A 150 -15.23 -19.61 -41.78
N GLY A 151 -14.73 -20.02 -40.61
CA GLY A 151 -15.51 -20.96 -39.78
C GLY A 151 -15.06 -22.42 -39.75
N GLN A 152 -13.98 -22.74 -39.03
CA GLN A 152 -13.89 -23.97 -38.21
C GLN A 152 -13.05 -23.73 -36.95
N ARG A 153 -13.66 -23.97 -35.79
CA ARG A 153 -13.00 -24.02 -34.48
C ARG A 153 -12.12 -25.28 -34.40
N LYS A 154 -10.91 -25.20 -34.94
CA LYS A 154 -9.79 -26.08 -34.57
C LYS A 154 -9.02 -25.35 -33.48
N LEU A 155 -9.13 -25.78 -32.23
CA LEU A 155 -8.29 -25.29 -31.13
C LEU A 155 -6.89 -25.91 -31.28
N GLU A 156 -6.25 -25.70 -32.42
CA GLU A 156 -4.80 -25.64 -32.45
C GLU A 156 -4.48 -24.30 -31.79
N ILE A 157 -4.15 -24.34 -30.50
CA ILE A 157 -3.44 -23.23 -29.87
C ILE A 157 -2.19 -23.08 -30.73
N PRO A 158 -2.09 -22.04 -31.58
CA PRO A 158 -0.87 -21.83 -32.32
C PRO A 158 0.18 -21.61 -31.23
N LEU A 159 1.23 -22.44 -31.20
CA LEU A 159 2.37 -22.09 -30.37
C LEU A 159 2.77 -20.68 -30.81
N PRO A 160 2.77 -19.69 -29.88
CA PRO A 160 3.15 -18.34 -30.22
C PRO A 160 4.50 -18.41 -30.91
N SER A 161 4.60 -17.79 -32.09
CA SER A 161 5.80 -17.75 -32.93
C SER A 161 7.02 -17.55 -32.05
N ASP A 162 8.08 -18.32 -32.26
CA ASP A 162 9.30 -18.27 -31.45
C ASP A 162 9.86 -16.83 -31.34
N GLN A 163 9.60 -16.00 -32.36
CA GLN A 163 9.96 -14.57 -32.37
C GLN A 163 9.21 -13.74 -31.32
N ASP A 164 7.95 -14.06 -31.05
CA ASP A 164 7.13 -13.37 -30.07
C ASP A 164 7.50 -13.80 -28.64
N VAL A 165 7.85 -15.08 -28.47
CA VAL A 165 8.38 -15.60 -27.21
C VAL A 165 9.73 -14.94 -26.91
N ASP A 166 10.66 -14.90 -27.86
CA ASP A 166 11.98 -14.25 -27.66
C ASP A 166 11.86 -12.77 -27.33
N ARG A 167 10.95 -12.07 -28.02
CA ARG A 167 10.65 -10.66 -27.73
C ARG A 167 10.13 -10.48 -26.31
N VAL A 168 9.18 -11.32 -25.87
CA VAL A 168 8.60 -11.27 -24.52
C VAL A 168 9.63 -11.66 -23.45
N MET A 169 10.41 -12.72 -23.69
CA MET A 169 11.47 -13.16 -22.79
C MET A 169 12.53 -12.09 -22.60
N GLY A 170 12.89 -11.34 -23.65
CA GLY A 170 13.83 -10.21 -23.56
C GLY A 170 13.29 -9.02 -22.77
N PHE A 171 11.98 -8.78 -22.73
CA PHE A 171 11.38 -7.79 -21.83
C PHE A 171 11.37 -8.29 -20.38
N ILE A 172 11.02 -9.56 -20.17
CA ILE A 172 10.99 -10.19 -18.86
C ILE A 172 12.39 -10.22 -18.22
N GLU A 173 13.43 -10.54 -18.99
CA GLU A 173 14.81 -10.56 -18.49
C GLU A 173 15.29 -9.17 -18.04
N ARG A 174 14.97 -8.12 -18.83
CA ARG A 174 15.32 -6.74 -18.48
C ARG A 174 14.58 -6.26 -17.23
N ALA A 175 13.30 -6.60 -17.10
CA ALA A 175 12.50 -6.29 -15.92
C ALA A 175 13.03 -7.01 -14.68
N TRP A 176 13.36 -8.29 -14.80
CA TRP A 176 13.90 -9.10 -13.71
C TRP A 176 15.27 -8.61 -13.23
N ARG A 177 16.18 -8.27 -14.16
CA ARG A 177 17.51 -7.70 -13.83
C ARG A 177 17.38 -6.38 -13.07
N ARG A 178 16.47 -5.49 -13.50
CA ARG A 178 16.24 -4.21 -12.82
C ARG A 178 15.65 -4.38 -11.43
N LEU A 179 14.76 -5.37 -11.26
CA LEU A 179 14.14 -5.67 -9.97
C LEU A 179 15.17 -6.21 -8.96
N ILE A 180 16.06 -7.12 -9.38
CA ILE A 180 17.16 -7.62 -8.53
C ILE A 180 18.10 -6.49 -8.10
N GLU A 181 18.43 -5.56 -9.00
CA GLU A 181 19.29 -4.42 -8.70
C GLU A 181 18.69 -3.52 -7.61
N ILE A 182 17.39 -3.25 -7.70
CA ILE A 182 16.65 -2.47 -6.69
C ILE A 182 16.58 -3.23 -5.36
N ALA A 183 16.30 -4.54 -5.39
CA ALA A 183 16.21 -5.37 -4.20
C ALA A 183 17.56 -5.44 -3.44
N ASN A 184 18.67 -5.59 -4.16
CA ASN A 184 20.00 -5.58 -3.57
C ASN A 184 20.39 -4.21 -3.00
N ARG A 185 19.91 -3.12 -3.60
CA ARG A 185 20.10 -1.76 -3.06
C ARG A 185 19.41 -1.62 -1.71
N ILE A 186 18.15 -2.05 -1.61
CA ILE A 186 17.37 -2.00 -0.38
C ILE A 186 17.96 -2.91 0.71
N GLN A 187 18.37 -4.14 0.37
CA GLN A 187 19.04 -5.02 1.35
C GLN A 187 20.36 -4.43 1.86
N ARG A 188 21.11 -3.71 1.02
CA ARG A 188 22.35 -3.02 1.45
C ARG A 188 22.05 -1.84 2.37
N GLU A 189 20.99 -1.08 2.10
CA GLU A 189 20.53 0.02 2.96
C GLU A 189 20.03 -0.49 4.32
N THR A 190 19.29 -1.61 4.38
CA THR A 190 18.79 -2.17 5.65
C THR A 190 19.84 -2.96 6.44
N THR A 191 20.83 -3.58 5.78
CA THR A 191 21.90 -4.34 6.46
C THR A 191 23.05 -3.43 6.91
N GLY A 192 23.22 -2.25 6.27
CA GLY A 192 24.26 -1.29 6.60
C GLY A 192 24.02 -0.44 7.85
N ASP A 193 22.78 -0.39 8.37
CA ASP A 193 22.38 0.46 9.50
C ASP A 193 22.50 -0.22 10.88
N GLY A 194 23.08 -1.42 10.94
CA GLY A 194 23.27 -2.19 12.19
C GLY A 194 24.67 -2.09 12.81
N LYS A 195 25.54 -1.18 12.35
CA LYS A 195 26.93 -1.11 12.84
C LYS A 195 27.43 0.33 13.02
N THR A 196 26.81 1.03 13.96
CA THR A 196 27.41 2.13 14.72
C THR A 196 26.86 2.09 16.13
#